data_AF-A0AA38RUY6-F1
#
_entry.id   AF-A0AA38RUY6-F1
#
_cell.length_a   1.000
_cell.length_b   1.000
_cell.length_c   1.000
_cell.angle_alpha   90.00
_cell.angle_beta   90.00
_cell.angle_gamma   90.00
#
_symmetry.space_group_name_H-M   'P 1'
#
loop_
_entity.id
_entity.type
_entity.pdbx_description
1 polymer ?
#
loop_
_entity_poly.entity_id
_entity_poly.type
_entity_poly.pdbx_seq_one_letter_code
_entity_poly.pdbx_strand_id
1 'polypeptide(L)'
;MASSSSAEHDHVLTLSCPDKPGIVHAVTGIFASHNLNILALQQFSDPQSQKFFMRVHFGPTSAPGAEGTAHLGKPFGDLAAQYDMTYDIRPAARKTRVLIMVSKIGHCLNDLLFRMRSGQLRIDVPVIVSNHPDYRALAESYGIEFHHLPVTKDTKEQQETQVLDLVKKHDIELIVLARYMQVLSPMLCSAMSGKIINIHHSFLPSFKGAKPYHQAYERGVKIIGATAHFVTADLDEGPIIEQRVARVDHSMNPKELTDEGSNIESQVLAAAVRWYAERRVFLNNAKTVVL
;
A
#
# COMPACT_ATOMS: atom_id res chain seq x y z
N MET A 1 25.05 -18.60 2.68
CA MET A 1 24.79 -18.02 1.35
C MET A 1 24.19 -19.07 0.41
N ALA A 2 22.98 -19.55 0.70
CA ALA A 2 22.23 -20.49 -0.15
C ALA A 2 20.75 -20.36 0.21
N SER A 3 20.08 -19.30 -0.25
CA SER A 3 18.61 -19.20 -0.19
C SER A 3 18.01 -18.16 -1.14
N SER A 4 18.78 -17.55 -2.04
CA SER A 4 18.28 -16.45 -2.88
C SER A 4 17.72 -16.89 -4.24
N SER A 5 17.97 -18.13 -4.69
CA SER A 5 17.57 -18.56 -6.04
C SER A 5 16.13 -19.10 -6.13
N SER A 6 15.48 -19.45 -5.02
CA SER A 6 14.09 -19.98 -5.07
C SER A 6 13.07 -18.87 -5.28
N ALA A 7 13.29 -17.68 -4.71
CA ALA A 7 12.34 -16.57 -4.76
C ALA A 7 12.20 -15.93 -6.17
N GLU A 8 13.15 -16.15 -7.08
CA GLU A 8 13.08 -15.60 -8.45
C GLU A 8 11.99 -16.25 -9.31
N HIS A 9 11.58 -17.48 -8.97
CA HIS A 9 10.55 -18.21 -9.72
C HIS A 9 9.21 -18.31 -8.97
N ASP A 10 9.14 -17.72 -7.78
CA ASP A 10 7.93 -17.69 -6.98
C ASP A 10 6.94 -16.67 -7.52
N HIS A 11 5.66 -16.95 -7.29
CA HIS A 11 4.53 -16.13 -7.71
C HIS A 11 3.54 -15.95 -6.57
N VAL A 12 2.76 -14.88 -6.65
CA VAL A 12 1.64 -14.61 -5.76
C VAL A 12 0.36 -14.54 -6.59
N LEU A 13 -0.59 -15.41 -6.26
CA LEU A 13 -1.98 -15.31 -6.68
C LEU A 13 -2.77 -14.55 -5.61
N THR A 14 -3.52 -13.56 -6.02
CA THR A 14 -4.60 -12.96 -5.21
C THR A 14 -5.92 -13.13 -5.92
N LEU A 15 -6.97 -13.43 -5.17
CA LEU A 15 -8.32 -13.50 -5.72
C LEU A 15 -9.39 -13.04 -4.73
N SER A 16 -10.50 -12.57 -5.29
CA SER A 16 -11.73 -12.27 -4.56
C SER A 16 -12.96 -12.61 -5.39
N CYS A 17 -13.98 -13.20 -4.77
CA CYS A 17 -15.25 -13.59 -5.42
C CYS A 17 -16.39 -13.65 -4.39
N PRO A 18 -17.66 -13.81 -4.82
CA PRO A 18 -18.74 -14.24 -3.92
C PRO A 18 -18.39 -15.57 -3.25
N ASP A 19 -18.66 -15.69 -1.95
CA ASP A 19 -18.33 -16.89 -1.19
C ASP A 19 -19.23 -18.07 -1.57
N LYS A 20 -18.60 -19.21 -1.90
CA LYS A 20 -19.27 -20.44 -2.36
C LYS A 20 -18.44 -21.66 -1.98
N PRO A 21 -19.07 -22.81 -1.70
CA PRO A 21 -18.35 -24.08 -1.53
C PRO A 21 -17.47 -24.42 -2.75
N GLY A 22 -16.31 -25.01 -2.48
CA GLY A 22 -15.43 -25.55 -3.51
C GLY A 22 -14.35 -24.60 -4.06
N ILE A 23 -14.36 -23.30 -3.72
CA ILE A 23 -13.35 -22.34 -4.21
C ILE A 23 -11.93 -22.81 -3.90
N VAL A 24 -11.64 -23.14 -2.64
CA VAL A 24 -10.30 -23.58 -2.21
C VAL A 24 -9.88 -24.86 -2.95
N HIS A 25 -10.80 -25.82 -3.10
CA HIS A 25 -10.52 -27.06 -3.82
C HIS A 25 -10.21 -26.80 -5.30
N ALA A 26 -10.99 -25.95 -5.96
CA ALA A 26 -10.80 -25.64 -7.37
C ALA A 26 -9.47 -24.90 -7.61
N VAL A 27 -9.12 -23.92 -6.78
CA VAL A 27 -7.85 -23.19 -6.86
C VAL A 27 -6.66 -24.13 -6.62
N THR A 28 -6.70 -24.91 -5.53
CA THR A 28 -5.61 -25.84 -5.18
C THR A 28 -5.49 -27.01 -6.16
N GLY A 29 -6.60 -27.42 -6.77
CA GLY A 29 -6.63 -28.42 -7.84
C GLY A 29 -5.88 -27.99 -9.09
N ILE A 30 -6.00 -26.70 -9.49
CA ILE A 30 -5.20 -26.14 -10.60
C ILE A 30 -3.71 -26.20 -10.25
N PHE A 31 -3.31 -25.79 -9.04
CA PHE A 31 -1.89 -25.87 -8.67
C PHE A 31 -1.36 -27.31 -8.69
N ALA A 32 -2.14 -28.27 -8.19
CA ALA A 32 -1.77 -29.68 -8.19
C ALA A 32 -1.64 -30.24 -9.63
N SER A 33 -2.60 -29.94 -10.52
CA SER A 33 -2.58 -30.46 -11.91
C SER A 33 -1.43 -29.88 -12.75
N HIS A 34 -0.91 -28.71 -12.37
CA HIS A 34 0.21 -28.05 -13.03
C HIS A 34 1.55 -28.28 -12.32
N ASN A 35 1.62 -29.21 -11.36
CA ASN A 35 2.84 -29.52 -10.60
C ASN A 35 3.48 -28.26 -9.97
N LEU A 36 2.64 -27.43 -9.35
CA LEU A 36 3.04 -26.25 -8.60
C LEU A 36 2.91 -26.51 -7.10
N ASN A 37 3.89 -26.06 -6.33
CA ASN A 37 3.89 -26.19 -4.89
C ASN A 37 3.38 -24.90 -4.22
N ILE A 38 2.50 -25.05 -3.24
CA ILE A 38 1.99 -23.94 -2.43
C ILE A 38 2.95 -23.72 -1.27
N LEU A 39 3.54 -22.52 -1.20
CA LEU A 39 4.50 -22.14 -0.16
C LEU A 39 3.80 -21.46 1.03
N ALA A 40 2.77 -20.66 0.75
CA ALA A 40 1.89 -20.11 1.77
C ALA A 40 0.49 -19.89 1.18
N LEU A 41 -0.53 -20.13 2.00
CA LEU A 41 -1.93 -19.94 1.62
C LEU A 41 -2.68 -19.31 2.79
N GLN A 42 -3.37 -18.22 2.49
CA GLN A 42 -4.25 -17.53 3.44
C GLN A 42 -5.58 -17.28 2.74
N GLN A 43 -6.67 -17.47 3.48
CA GLN A 43 -8.03 -17.26 2.98
C GLN A 43 -8.87 -16.61 4.07
N PHE A 44 -9.91 -15.90 3.64
CA PHE A 44 -10.91 -15.32 4.53
C PHE A 44 -12.25 -15.23 3.82
N SER A 45 -13.29 -15.79 4.44
CA SER A 45 -14.69 -15.56 4.11
C SER A 45 -15.23 -14.46 5.02
N ASP A 46 -15.78 -13.38 4.46
CA ASP A 46 -16.54 -12.37 5.21
C ASP A 46 -18.04 -12.74 5.15
N PRO A 47 -18.65 -13.24 6.25
CA PRO A 47 -20.07 -13.59 6.25
C PRO A 47 -20.99 -12.38 6.03
N GLN A 48 -20.52 -11.16 6.35
CA GLN A 48 -21.32 -9.94 6.25
C GLN A 48 -21.39 -9.44 4.80
N SER A 49 -20.26 -9.42 4.09
CA SER A 49 -20.23 -9.01 2.68
C SER A 49 -20.45 -10.18 1.71
N GLN A 50 -20.49 -11.42 2.21
CA GLN A 50 -20.61 -12.66 1.43
C GLN A 50 -19.51 -12.78 0.36
N LYS A 51 -18.31 -12.27 0.68
CA LYS A 51 -17.14 -12.32 -0.19
C LYS A 51 -16.09 -13.25 0.39
N PHE A 52 -15.39 -13.93 -0.51
CA PHE A 52 -14.23 -14.75 -0.25
C PHE A 52 -12.98 -14.05 -0.77
N PHE A 53 -11.89 -14.11 0.00
CA PHE A 53 -10.59 -13.55 -0.35
C PHE A 53 -9.53 -14.63 -0.15
N MET A 54 -8.55 -14.70 -1.05
CA MET A 54 -7.46 -15.66 -0.93
C MET A 54 -6.17 -15.11 -1.52
N ARG A 55 -5.08 -15.39 -0.82
CA ARG A 55 -3.71 -15.08 -1.22
C ARG A 55 -2.90 -16.38 -1.18
N VAL A 56 -2.28 -16.73 -2.30
CA VAL A 56 -1.44 -17.93 -2.43
C VAL A 56 -0.07 -17.52 -2.92
N HIS A 57 0.97 -17.79 -2.14
CA HIS A 57 2.36 -17.76 -2.59
C HIS A 57 2.71 -19.18 -3.02
N PHE A 58 3.11 -19.33 -4.28
CA PHE A 58 3.43 -20.63 -4.89
C PHE A 58 4.69 -20.54 -5.73
N GLY A 59 5.30 -21.69 -6.00
CA GLY A 59 6.49 -21.82 -6.83
C GLY A 59 6.54 -23.20 -7.52
N PRO A 60 7.47 -23.40 -8.45
CA PRO A 60 7.61 -24.69 -9.13
C PRO A 60 8.07 -25.79 -8.16
N THR A 61 7.62 -27.03 -8.36
CA THR A 61 8.06 -28.19 -7.56
C THR A 61 9.52 -28.60 -7.85
N SER A 62 10.09 -28.16 -8.98
CA SER A 62 11.49 -28.43 -9.40
C SER A 62 12.08 -27.26 -10.22
N ALA A 63 13.38 -26.98 -10.09
CA ALA A 63 14.07 -25.83 -10.70
C ALA A 63 14.25 -25.93 -12.24
N PRO A 64 14.72 -24.84 -12.89
CA PRO A 64 13.99 -24.02 -13.84
C PRO A 64 13.85 -24.66 -15.24
N GLY A 65 12.61 -24.83 -15.70
CA GLY A 65 12.30 -25.23 -17.06
C GLY A 65 10.90 -24.84 -17.54
N ALA A 66 10.02 -24.43 -16.62
CA ALA A 66 8.71 -23.86 -16.95
C ALA A 66 8.80 -22.33 -16.79
N GLU A 67 9.24 -21.65 -17.85
CA GLU A 67 9.31 -20.20 -17.87
C GLU A 67 7.89 -19.59 -17.89
N GLY A 68 7.43 -19.11 -16.74
CA GLY A 68 6.26 -18.24 -16.61
C GLY A 68 4.92 -18.91 -16.29
N THR A 69 3.92 -18.07 -16.01
CA THR A 69 2.57 -18.46 -15.57
C THR A 69 1.54 -18.48 -16.70
N ALA A 70 1.96 -18.35 -17.96
CA ALA A 70 1.05 -18.27 -19.12
C ALA A 70 0.10 -19.47 -19.21
N HIS A 71 0.59 -20.67 -18.88
CA HIS A 71 -0.21 -21.90 -18.87
C HIS A 71 -1.34 -21.90 -17.83
N LEU A 72 -1.27 -21.05 -16.80
CA LEU A 72 -2.30 -20.87 -15.79
C LEU A 72 -3.43 -19.93 -16.25
N GLY A 73 -3.22 -19.16 -17.32
CA GLY A 73 -4.18 -18.15 -17.79
C GLY A 73 -5.54 -18.72 -18.16
N LYS A 74 -5.58 -19.83 -18.92
CA LYS A 74 -6.84 -20.49 -19.29
C LYS A 74 -7.55 -21.13 -18.07
N PRO A 75 -6.90 -21.99 -17.25
CA PRO A 75 -7.52 -22.57 -16.06
C PRO A 75 -8.11 -21.52 -15.09
N PHE A 76 -7.37 -20.45 -14.78
CA PHE A 76 -7.90 -19.40 -13.92
C PHE A 76 -8.94 -18.51 -14.61
N GLY A 77 -8.86 -18.34 -15.94
CA GLY A 77 -9.92 -17.68 -16.72
C GLY A 77 -11.25 -18.43 -16.64
N ASP A 78 -11.23 -19.75 -16.81
CA ASP A 78 -12.41 -20.60 -16.69
C ASP A 78 -12.96 -20.57 -15.25
N LEU A 79 -12.07 -20.66 -14.25
CA LEU A 79 -12.44 -20.55 -12.84
C LEU A 79 -13.05 -19.18 -12.51
N ALA A 80 -12.51 -18.12 -13.10
CA ALA A 80 -13.01 -16.77 -12.89
C ALA A 80 -14.41 -16.58 -13.44
N ALA A 81 -14.71 -17.13 -14.61
CA ALA A 81 -16.05 -17.15 -15.17
C ALA A 81 -17.01 -17.97 -14.29
N GLN A 82 -16.58 -19.12 -13.77
CA GLN A 82 -17.41 -19.99 -12.95
C GLN A 82 -17.78 -19.36 -11.59
N TYR A 83 -16.83 -18.68 -10.95
CA TYR A 83 -16.99 -18.17 -9.59
C TYR A 83 -17.27 -16.68 -9.50
N ASP A 84 -17.34 -15.95 -10.62
CA ASP A 84 -17.36 -14.48 -10.64
C ASP A 84 -16.14 -13.92 -9.86
N MET A 85 -14.96 -14.42 -10.24
CA MET A 85 -13.70 -14.15 -9.55
C MET A 85 -12.92 -13.05 -10.24
N THR A 86 -12.47 -12.08 -9.46
CA THR A 86 -11.34 -11.23 -9.86
C THR A 86 -10.07 -11.85 -9.31
N TYR A 87 -9.06 -12.05 -10.15
CA TYR A 87 -7.78 -12.58 -9.73
C TYR A 87 -6.62 -11.86 -10.41
N ASP A 88 -5.44 -11.98 -9.81
CA ASP A 88 -4.17 -11.51 -10.36
C ASP A 88 -3.06 -12.48 -9.97
N ILE A 89 -2.18 -12.80 -10.92
CA ILE A 89 -0.99 -13.63 -10.70
C ILE A 89 0.22 -12.80 -11.11
N ARG A 90 1.17 -12.63 -10.18
CA ARG A 90 2.39 -11.87 -10.46
C ARG A 90 3.63 -12.52 -9.85
N PRO A 91 4.82 -12.30 -10.43
CA PRO A 91 6.07 -12.74 -9.81
C PRO A 91 6.24 -12.15 -8.41
N ALA A 92 6.65 -12.97 -7.43
CA ALA A 92 6.89 -12.53 -6.06
C ALA A 92 8.09 -11.58 -5.95
N ALA A 93 9.03 -11.67 -6.90
CA ALA A 93 10.19 -10.79 -7.01
C ALA A 93 9.88 -9.42 -7.63
N ARG A 94 8.72 -9.25 -8.31
CA ARG A 94 8.35 -7.97 -8.92
C ARG A 94 8.08 -6.94 -7.82
N LYS A 95 8.91 -5.88 -7.80
CA LYS A 95 8.71 -4.73 -6.91
C LYS A 95 7.52 -3.90 -7.39
N THR A 96 6.67 -3.47 -6.47
CA THR A 96 5.60 -2.51 -6.78
C THR A 96 6.23 -1.15 -7.09
N ARG A 97 5.83 -0.56 -8.22
CA ARG A 97 6.28 0.78 -8.63
C ARG A 97 5.48 1.86 -7.91
N VAL A 98 6.15 2.71 -7.14
CA VAL A 98 5.55 3.65 -6.19
C VAL A 98 5.94 5.09 -6.52
N LEU A 99 4.94 5.98 -6.62
CA LEU A 99 5.15 7.43 -6.62
C LEU A 99 4.94 7.94 -5.19
N ILE A 100 5.94 8.61 -4.62
CA ILE A 100 5.81 9.22 -3.28
C ILE A 100 5.53 10.71 -3.42
N MET A 101 4.47 11.18 -2.76
CA MET A 101 4.14 12.59 -2.63
C MET A 101 4.49 13.08 -1.23
N VAL A 102 5.15 14.24 -1.11
CA VAL A 102 5.62 14.80 0.17
C VAL A 102 5.42 16.32 0.19
N SER A 103 5.14 16.92 1.36
CA SER A 103 5.19 18.38 1.55
C SER A 103 6.48 18.78 2.27
N LYS A 104 6.42 19.57 3.35
CA LYS A 104 7.61 20.03 4.10
C LYS A 104 8.05 19.09 5.24
N ILE A 105 7.23 18.09 5.55
CA ILE A 105 7.47 17.15 6.65
C ILE A 105 7.87 15.82 6.03
N GLY A 106 9.12 15.40 6.22
CA GLY A 106 9.73 14.33 5.45
C GLY A 106 10.17 13.10 6.23
N HIS A 107 9.80 12.94 7.51
CA HIS A 107 10.18 11.73 8.27
C HIS A 107 9.67 10.45 7.62
N CYS A 108 8.41 10.44 7.15
CA CYS A 108 7.85 9.30 6.41
C CYS A 108 8.58 9.04 5.09
N LEU A 109 8.95 10.10 4.35
CA LEU A 109 9.73 9.96 3.12
C LEU A 109 11.10 9.31 3.42
N ASN A 110 11.82 9.84 4.41
CA ASN A 110 13.13 9.33 4.83
C ASN A 110 13.07 7.85 5.20
N ASP A 111 12.08 7.46 6.02
CA ASP A 111 11.91 6.07 6.47
C ASP A 111 11.61 5.14 5.29
N LEU A 112 10.69 5.50 4.39
CA LEU A 112 10.37 4.69 3.21
C LEU A 112 11.59 4.50 2.29
N LEU A 113 12.33 5.58 2.01
CA LEU A 113 13.53 5.51 1.16
C LEU A 113 14.63 4.66 1.79
N PHE A 114 14.87 4.81 3.09
CA PHE A 114 15.83 3.99 3.82
C PHE A 114 15.46 2.51 3.79
N ARG A 115 14.18 2.16 4.04
CA ARG A 115 13.69 0.77 3.99
C ARG A 115 13.76 0.17 2.60
N MET A 116 13.49 0.97 1.57
CA MET A 116 13.66 0.56 0.17
C MET A 116 15.12 0.22 -0.12
N ARG A 117 16.05 1.14 0.18
CA ARG A 117 17.49 0.95 -0.09
C ARG A 117 18.10 -0.20 0.71
N SER A 118 17.66 -0.41 1.95
CA SER A 118 18.12 -1.52 2.81
C SER A 118 17.47 -2.88 2.48
N GLY A 119 16.53 -2.92 1.53
CA GLY A 119 15.82 -4.15 1.14
C GLY A 119 14.71 -4.58 2.12
N GLN A 120 14.42 -3.79 3.15
CA GLN A 120 13.32 -4.04 4.09
C GLN A 120 11.93 -3.78 3.50
N LEU A 121 11.86 -3.04 2.39
CA LEU A 121 10.63 -2.73 1.67
C LEU A 121 10.84 -2.97 0.17
N ARG A 122 10.13 -3.96 -0.37
CA ARG A 122 10.28 -4.41 -1.77
C ARG A 122 9.46 -3.55 -2.74
N ILE A 123 9.81 -2.27 -2.82
CA ILE A 123 9.23 -1.30 -3.74
C ILE A 123 10.31 -0.72 -4.66
N ASP A 124 9.87 -0.15 -5.77
CA ASP A 124 10.68 0.68 -6.65
C ASP A 124 10.08 2.09 -6.66
N VAL A 125 10.88 3.13 -6.40
CA VAL A 125 10.42 4.51 -6.34
C VAL A 125 11.09 5.30 -7.46
N PRO A 126 10.51 5.31 -8.68
CA PRO A 126 11.12 6.01 -9.80
C PRO A 126 10.97 7.53 -9.73
N VAL A 127 9.96 8.03 -8.99
CA VAL A 127 9.65 9.46 -8.93
C VAL A 127 9.09 9.89 -7.57
N ILE A 128 9.54 11.06 -7.10
CA ILE A 128 9.00 11.80 -5.95
C ILE A 128 8.39 13.11 -6.46
N VAL A 129 7.19 13.43 -5.98
CA VAL A 129 6.50 14.70 -6.24
C VAL A 129 6.39 15.48 -4.95
N SER A 130 6.68 16.78 -5.00
CA SER A 130 6.42 17.68 -3.88
C SER A 130 5.88 19.01 -4.34
N ASN A 131 5.01 19.62 -3.52
CA ASN A 131 4.61 21.01 -3.71
C ASN A 131 5.66 22.01 -3.21
N HIS A 132 6.80 21.53 -2.71
CA HIS A 132 7.93 22.32 -2.22
C HIS A 132 9.28 21.77 -2.75
N PRO A 133 10.37 22.56 -2.77
CA PRO A 133 11.67 22.10 -3.26
C PRO A 133 12.51 21.32 -2.22
N ASP A 134 12.07 21.28 -0.95
CA ASP A 134 12.86 20.89 0.23
C ASP A 134 13.60 19.55 0.11
N TYR A 135 12.99 18.54 -0.53
CA TYR A 135 13.53 17.17 -0.58
C TYR A 135 14.22 16.80 -1.90
N ARG A 136 14.53 17.78 -2.77
CA ARG A 136 15.23 17.52 -4.04
C ARG A 136 16.58 16.84 -3.83
N ALA A 137 17.44 17.39 -2.99
CA ALA A 137 18.77 16.85 -2.74
C ALA A 137 18.73 15.43 -2.15
N LEU A 138 17.73 15.15 -1.31
CA LEU A 138 17.50 13.80 -0.79
C LEU A 138 17.15 12.83 -1.92
N ALA A 139 16.16 13.16 -2.76
CA ALA A 139 15.77 12.31 -3.89
C ALA A 139 16.95 12.03 -4.83
N GLU A 140 17.75 13.04 -5.14
CA GLU A 140 18.96 12.92 -5.97
C GLU A 140 19.99 11.98 -5.35
N SER A 141 20.21 12.03 -4.04
CA SER A 141 21.09 11.07 -3.33
C SER A 141 20.59 9.62 -3.41
N TYR A 142 19.28 9.45 -3.66
CA TYR A 142 18.67 8.15 -3.92
C TYR A 142 18.65 7.74 -5.39
N GLY A 143 19.05 8.62 -6.32
CA GLY A 143 18.94 8.40 -7.75
C GLY A 143 17.50 8.46 -8.27
N ILE A 144 16.61 9.17 -7.57
CA ILE A 144 15.17 9.24 -7.85
C ILE A 144 14.82 10.56 -8.53
N GLU A 145 13.97 10.52 -9.55
CA GLU A 145 13.47 11.71 -10.24
C GLU A 145 12.63 12.57 -9.28
N PHE A 146 12.91 13.87 -9.16
CA PHE A 146 12.19 14.78 -8.27
C PHE A 146 11.48 15.90 -9.03
N HIS A 147 10.15 15.95 -8.86
CA HIS A 147 9.29 16.98 -9.43
C HIS A 147 8.79 17.94 -8.36
N HIS A 148 9.20 19.20 -8.48
CA HIS A 148 8.61 20.30 -7.70
C HIS A 148 7.40 20.84 -8.45
N LEU A 149 6.21 20.46 -8.01
CA LEU A 149 4.93 20.87 -8.60
C LEU A 149 4.16 21.76 -7.61
N PRO A 150 4.44 23.08 -7.59
CA PRO A 150 3.73 24.01 -6.72
C PRO A 150 2.24 24.04 -7.05
N VAL A 151 1.41 24.30 -6.04
CA VAL A 151 -0.05 24.24 -6.20
C VAL A 151 -0.75 25.35 -5.42
N THR A 152 -1.74 25.97 -6.07
CA THR A 152 -2.73 26.87 -5.48
C THR A 152 -4.13 26.27 -5.65
N LYS A 153 -5.16 26.94 -5.13
CA LYS A 153 -6.55 26.49 -5.36
C LYS A 153 -6.91 26.44 -6.85
N ASP A 154 -6.43 27.40 -7.63
CA ASP A 154 -6.76 27.54 -9.06
C ASP A 154 -5.95 26.61 -9.96
N THR A 155 -4.74 26.21 -9.54
CA THR A 155 -3.84 25.36 -10.36
C THR A 155 -3.90 23.88 -9.98
N LYS A 156 -4.79 23.48 -9.06
CA LYS A 156 -4.83 22.13 -8.49
C LYS A 156 -5.07 21.05 -9.54
N GLU A 157 -6.09 21.21 -10.38
CA GLU A 157 -6.39 20.20 -11.41
C GLU A 157 -5.25 20.05 -12.43
N GLN A 158 -4.61 21.17 -12.81
CA GLN A 158 -3.46 21.15 -13.71
C GLN A 158 -2.26 20.43 -13.06
N GLN A 159 -1.99 20.69 -11.79
CA GLN A 159 -0.92 20.03 -11.04
C GLN A 159 -1.18 18.53 -10.90
N GLU A 160 -2.41 18.13 -10.58
CA GLU A 160 -2.77 16.71 -10.47
C GLU A 160 -2.78 15.99 -11.83
N THR A 161 -3.05 16.71 -12.92
CA THR A 161 -2.87 16.16 -14.28
C THR A 161 -1.41 15.81 -14.55
N GLN A 162 -0.46 16.66 -14.14
CA GLN A 162 0.97 16.36 -14.25
C GLN A 162 1.36 15.14 -13.39
N VAL A 163 0.76 14.97 -12.21
CA VAL A 163 0.94 13.76 -11.39
C VAL A 163 0.46 12.51 -12.15
N LEU A 164 -0.71 12.57 -12.79
CA LEU A 164 -1.21 11.45 -13.60
C LEU A 164 -0.35 11.16 -14.83
N ASP A 165 0.26 12.17 -15.44
CA ASP A 165 1.21 11.96 -16.53
C ASP A 165 2.47 11.24 -16.04
N LEU A 166 2.97 11.57 -14.85
CA LEU A 166 4.06 10.84 -14.20
C LEU A 166 3.65 9.41 -13.84
N VAL A 167 2.43 9.20 -13.35
CA VAL A 167 1.88 7.86 -13.10
C VAL A 167 1.94 7.00 -14.36
N LYS A 168 1.49 7.52 -15.50
CA LYS A 168 1.55 6.82 -16.79
C LYS A 168 2.97 6.61 -17.27
N LYS A 169 3.81 7.65 -17.26
CA LYS A 169 5.21 7.61 -17.72
C LYS A 169 6.03 6.55 -16.98
N HIS A 170 5.80 6.40 -15.68
CA HIS A 170 6.60 5.52 -14.83
C HIS A 170 5.90 4.20 -14.47
N ASP A 171 4.75 3.87 -15.07
CA ASP A 171 3.94 2.67 -14.77
C ASP A 171 3.70 2.51 -13.27
N ILE A 172 3.19 3.56 -12.63
CA ILE A 172 2.99 3.60 -11.18
C ILE A 172 1.78 2.75 -10.78
N GLU A 173 2.00 1.83 -9.84
CA GLU A 173 0.98 0.95 -9.28
C GLU A 173 0.35 1.54 -8.01
N LEU A 174 1.11 2.35 -7.26
CA LEU A 174 0.72 2.92 -5.98
C LEU A 174 1.23 4.35 -5.82
N ILE A 175 0.35 5.27 -5.40
CA ILE A 175 0.73 6.58 -4.87
C ILE A 175 0.78 6.50 -3.34
N VAL A 176 1.84 7.03 -2.74
CA VAL A 176 1.99 7.15 -1.28
C VAL A 176 2.06 8.61 -0.89
N LEU A 177 1.09 9.06 -0.08
CA LEU A 177 1.10 10.40 0.51
C LEU A 177 1.92 10.37 1.81
N ALA A 178 3.23 10.57 1.69
CA ALA A 178 4.14 10.64 2.83
C ALA A 178 4.05 12.04 3.47
N ARG A 179 2.97 12.29 4.22
CA ARG A 179 2.66 13.60 4.81
C ARG A 179 2.56 14.71 3.75
N TYR A 180 1.91 14.40 2.63
CA TYR A 180 1.47 15.39 1.65
C TYR A 180 0.25 16.13 2.19
N MET A 181 0.34 17.46 2.30
CA MET A 181 -0.62 18.27 3.07
C MET A 181 -1.77 18.84 2.24
N GLN A 182 -1.79 18.59 0.93
CA GLN A 182 -2.87 19.05 0.07
C GLN A 182 -3.94 17.96 0.01
N VAL A 183 -5.19 18.38 0.21
CA VAL A 183 -6.36 17.55 -0.10
C VAL A 183 -6.31 17.23 -1.59
N LEU A 184 -6.49 15.97 -1.99
CA LEU A 184 -6.54 15.58 -3.41
C LEU A 184 -7.89 15.94 -4.05
N SER A 185 -7.96 16.15 -5.36
CA SER A 185 -9.23 16.35 -6.04
C SER A 185 -9.98 15.02 -6.23
N PRO A 186 -11.31 15.05 -6.41
CA PRO A 186 -12.08 13.88 -6.81
C PRO A 186 -11.57 13.22 -8.09
N MET A 187 -10.98 13.99 -9.01
CA MET A 187 -10.42 13.49 -10.27
C MET A 187 -9.25 12.53 -10.00
N LEU A 188 -8.27 12.93 -9.19
CA LEU A 188 -7.13 12.08 -8.85
C LEU A 188 -7.56 10.88 -8.00
N CYS A 189 -8.45 11.08 -7.02
CA CYS A 189 -8.98 9.98 -6.21
C CYS A 189 -9.71 8.93 -7.04
N SER A 190 -10.47 9.35 -8.06
CA SER A 190 -11.17 8.44 -8.97
C SER A 190 -10.20 7.69 -9.89
N ALA A 191 -9.26 8.41 -10.51
CA ALA A 191 -8.27 7.83 -11.44
C ALA A 191 -7.37 6.78 -10.78
N MET A 192 -7.06 6.96 -9.48
CA MET A 192 -6.20 6.06 -8.70
C MET A 192 -6.95 5.42 -7.53
N SER A 193 -8.25 5.15 -7.70
CA SER A 193 -9.07 4.50 -6.67
C SER A 193 -8.46 3.16 -6.23
N GLY A 194 -8.34 2.95 -4.92
CA GLY A 194 -7.68 1.78 -4.34
C GLY A 194 -6.16 1.71 -4.55
N LYS A 195 -5.54 2.78 -5.06
CA LYS A 195 -4.10 2.88 -5.39
C LYS A 195 -3.44 4.13 -4.82
N ILE A 196 -4.04 4.76 -3.81
CA ILE A 196 -3.44 5.86 -3.06
C ILE A 196 -3.49 5.51 -1.57
N ILE A 197 -2.33 5.42 -0.92
CA ILE A 197 -2.23 5.24 0.54
C ILE A 197 -1.82 6.56 1.17
N ASN A 198 -2.57 6.97 2.20
CA ASN A 198 -2.27 8.13 3.02
C ASN A 198 -1.89 7.73 4.44
N ILE A 199 -1.07 8.55 5.09
CA ILE A 199 -0.82 8.49 6.54
C ILE A 199 -1.53 9.65 7.23
N HIS A 200 -2.49 9.32 8.09
CA HIS A 200 -3.14 10.27 8.95
C HIS A 200 -2.52 10.21 10.35
N HIS A 201 -2.04 11.35 10.83
CA HIS A 201 -1.33 11.56 12.10
C HIS A 201 -2.21 11.53 13.38
N SER A 202 -3.32 10.80 13.33
CA SER A 202 -4.16 10.53 14.48
C SER A 202 -4.69 9.10 14.42
N PHE A 203 -5.12 8.59 15.58
CA PHE A 203 -5.84 7.33 15.66
C PHE A 203 -7.31 7.58 15.28
N LEU A 204 -7.60 7.52 13.98
CA LEU A 204 -8.97 7.67 13.48
C LEU A 204 -9.92 6.70 14.20
N PRO A 205 -11.13 7.14 14.59
CA PRO A 205 -11.80 8.39 14.17
C PRO A 205 -11.50 9.63 15.05
N SER A 206 -10.61 9.54 16.04
CA SER A 206 -10.34 10.66 16.97
C SER A 206 -9.38 11.70 16.38
N PHE A 207 -9.55 12.98 16.76
CA PHE A 207 -8.67 14.10 16.38
C PHE A 207 -8.51 14.32 14.87
N LYS A 208 -9.63 14.48 14.15
CA LYS A 208 -9.64 14.93 12.75
C LYS A 208 -9.20 16.42 12.66
N GLY A 209 -8.65 16.82 11.52
CA GLY A 209 -8.31 18.22 11.23
C GLY A 209 -6.91 18.65 11.66
N ALA A 210 -6.70 19.97 11.84
CA ALA A 210 -5.37 20.55 12.02
C ALA A 210 -4.79 20.34 13.43
N LYS A 211 -3.47 20.14 13.51
CA LYS A 211 -2.67 20.05 14.76
C LYS A 211 -3.19 19.02 15.79
N PRO A 212 -3.42 17.74 15.42
CA PRO A 212 -3.98 16.74 16.32
C PRO A 212 -3.10 16.46 17.54
N TYR A 213 -1.77 16.61 17.47
CA TYR A 213 -0.90 16.46 18.65
C TYR A 213 -1.06 17.60 19.68
N HIS A 214 -1.44 18.81 19.25
CA HIS A 214 -1.78 19.87 20.19
C HIS A 214 -3.14 19.58 20.85
N GLN A 215 -4.13 19.12 20.07
CA GLN A 215 -5.42 18.69 20.61
C GLN A 215 -5.25 17.54 21.61
N ALA A 216 -4.37 16.58 21.31
CA ALA A 216 -4.02 15.46 22.18
C ALA A 216 -3.39 15.92 23.49
N TYR A 217 -2.45 16.89 23.43
CA TYR A 217 -1.83 17.51 24.59
C TYR A 217 -2.87 18.22 25.47
N GLU A 218 -3.67 19.11 24.87
CA GLU A 218 -4.73 19.86 25.58
C GLU A 218 -5.76 18.93 26.23
N ARG A 219 -6.09 17.82 25.56
CA ARG A 219 -7.02 16.82 26.09
C ARG A 219 -6.41 15.92 27.16
N GLY A 220 -5.08 15.91 27.31
CA GLY A 220 -4.35 15.13 28.29
C GLY A 220 -4.34 13.62 28.02
N VAL A 221 -4.40 13.22 26.74
CA VAL A 221 -4.45 11.79 26.36
C VAL A 221 -3.22 11.03 26.87
N LYS A 222 -3.36 9.71 27.05
CA LYS A 222 -2.26 8.81 27.44
C LYS A 222 -1.79 7.91 26.32
N ILE A 223 -2.39 8.08 25.15
CA ILE A 223 -2.14 7.33 23.94
C ILE A 223 -2.30 8.28 22.76
N ILE A 224 -1.35 8.25 21.84
CA ILE A 224 -1.48 8.83 20.50
C ILE A 224 -1.36 7.70 19.47
N GLY A 225 -1.72 7.96 18.21
CA GLY A 225 -1.57 6.96 17.17
C GLY A 225 -1.59 7.56 15.77
N ALA A 226 -1.43 6.69 14.78
CA ALA A 226 -1.52 7.03 13.38
C ALA A 226 -2.27 5.93 12.62
N THR A 227 -2.88 6.33 11.51
CA THR A 227 -3.70 5.45 10.66
C THR A 227 -3.22 5.56 9.21
N ALA A 228 -2.81 4.45 8.62
CA ALA A 228 -2.66 4.35 7.17
C ALA A 228 -3.94 3.80 6.56
N HIS A 229 -4.42 4.46 5.51
CA HIS A 229 -5.67 4.12 4.85
C HIS A 229 -5.60 4.42 3.35
N PHE A 230 -6.48 3.79 2.57
CA PHE A 230 -6.69 4.19 1.19
C PHE A 230 -7.36 5.56 1.14
N VAL A 231 -7.01 6.38 0.15
CA VAL A 231 -7.70 7.65 -0.09
C VAL A 231 -8.96 7.41 -0.91
N THR A 232 -10.05 8.08 -0.51
CA THR A 232 -11.32 8.15 -1.24
C THR A 232 -11.68 9.61 -1.51
N ALA A 233 -12.83 9.87 -2.13
CA ALA A 233 -13.33 11.23 -2.28
C ALA A 233 -13.70 11.89 -0.94
N ASP A 234 -14.03 11.08 0.07
CA ASP A 234 -14.33 11.52 1.43
C ASP A 234 -13.04 11.66 2.25
N LEU A 235 -12.77 12.86 2.73
CA LEU A 235 -11.52 13.21 3.41
C LEU A 235 -11.35 12.42 4.72
N ASP A 236 -10.23 11.70 4.85
CA ASP A 236 -9.85 10.89 6.03
C ASP A 236 -10.85 9.76 6.38
N GLU A 237 -11.63 9.28 5.41
CA GLU A 237 -12.66 8.24 5.64
C GLU A 237 -12.50 6.97 4.79
N GLY A 238 -11.41 6.87 4.04
CA GLY A 238 -11.18 5.70 3.23
C GLY A 238 -10.80 4.44 4.04
N PRO A 239 -10.85 3.25 3.41
CA PRO A 239 -10.62 1.99 4.09
C PRO A 239 -9.26 1.91 4.79
N ILE A 240 -9.29 1.65 6.10
CA ILE A 240 -8.10 1.54 6.97
C ILE A 240 -7.30 0.29 6.60
N ILE A 241 -5.98 0.43 6.49
CA ILE A 241 -5.03 -0.67 6.22
C ILE A 241 -4.27 -1.06 7.48
N GLU A 242 -3.78 -0.08 8.23
CA GLU A 242 -2.92 -0.31 9.40
C GLU A 242 -3.09 0.82 10.41
N GLN A 243 -3.02 0.49 11.70
CA GLN A 243 -3.05 1.46 12.79
C GLN A 243 -2.09 1.04 13.89
N ARG A 244 -1.38 2.02 14.47
CA ARG A 244 -0.59 1.81 15.68
C ARG A 244 -0.77 2.94 16.64
N VAL A 245 -0.44 2.65 17.89
CA VAL A 245 -0.49 3.59 19.00
C VAL A 245 0.82 3.59 19.76
N ALA A 246 1.12 4.70 20.42
CA ALA A 246 2.16 4.78 21.44
C ALA A 246 1.61 5.43 22.70
N ARG A 247 2.18 5.03 23.83
CA ARG A 247 1.87 5.63 25.12
C ARG A 247 2.58 6.98 25.23
N VAL A 248 1.86 7.97 25.72
CA VAL A 248 2.40 9.28 26.10
C VAL A 248 1.99 9.60 27.54
N ASP A 249 2.68 10.52 28.20
CA ASP A 249 2.35 10.91 29.56
C ASP A 249 2.38 12.43 29.77
N HIS A 250 2.12 12.84 31.01
CA HIS A 250 1.96 14.24 31.40
C HIS A 250 3.28 15.01 31.48
N SER A 251 4.43 14.34 31.39
CA SER A 251 5.74 14.99 31.34
C SER A 251 6.09 15.50 29.94
N MET A 252 5.43 14.97 28.90
CA MET A 252 5.72 15.31 27.51
C MET A 252 5.00 16.60 27.07
N ASN A 253 5.73 17.49 26.43
CA ASN A 253 5.22 18.71 25.81
C ASN A 253 4.71 18.48 24.36
N PRO A 254 4.03 19.44 23.71
CA PRO A 254 3.50 19.27 22.35
C PRO A 254 4.54 18.88 21.28
N LYS A 255 5.79 19.33 21.43
CA LYS A 255 6.88 18.97 20.51
C LYS A 255 7.26 17.50 20.69
N GLU A 256 7.41 17.03 21.93
CA GLU A 256 7.73 15.63 22.22
C GLU A 256 6.61 14.68 21.74
N LEU A 257 5.34 15.09 21.87
CA LEU A 257 4.20 14.36 21.28
C LEU A 257 4.30 14.31 19.74
N THR A 258 4.76 15.39 19.11
CA THR A 258 4.94 15.44 17.65
C THR A 258 6.10 14.56 17.19
N ASP A 259 7.20 14.53 17.95
CA ASP A 259 8.36 13.68 17.68
C ASP A 259 7.97 12.19 17.80
N GLU A 260 7.25 11.82 18.87
CA GLU A 260 6.73 10.44 19.03
C GLU A 260 5.70 10.09 17.97
N GLY A 261 4.82 11.04 17.63
CA GLY A 261 3.88 10.90 16.53
C GLY A 261 4.54 10.58 15.20
N SER A 262 5.62 11.28 14.88
CA SER A 262 6.40 11.08 13.64
C SER A 262 7.00 9.67 13.54
N ASN A 263 7.40 9.08 14.68
CA ASN A 263 7.88 7.70 14.74
C ASN A 263 6.76 6.70 14.39
N ILE A 264 5.59 6.85 15.01
CA ILE A 264 4.43 5.98 14.78
C ILE A 264 3.95 6.10 13.34
N GLU A 265 3.85 7.31 12.81
CA GLU A 265 3.45 7.56 11.43
C GLU A 265 4.35 6.84 10.42
N SER A 266 5.67 6.92 10.61
CA SER A 266 6.64 6.24 9.74
C SER A 266 6.44 4.73 9.76
N GLN A 267 6.29 4.14 10.95
CA GLN A 267 6.07 2.70 11.11
C GLN A 267 4.76 2.23 10.47
N VAL A 268 3.68 2.97 10.70
CA VAL A 268 2.34 2.65 10.18
C VAL A 268 2.32 2.75 8.67
N LEU A 269 2.88 3.81 8.09
CA LEU A 269 2.92 3.98 6.65
C LEU A 269 3.79 2.90 5.99
N ALA A 270 4.98 2.62 6.53
CA ALA A 270 5.86 1.58 6.00
C ALA A 270 5.21 0.18 6.05
N ALA A 271 4.46 -0.13 7.11
CA ALA A 271 3.71 -1.37 7.22
C ALA A 271 2.59 -1.45 6.16
N ALA A 272 1.79 -0.40 5.99
CA ALA A 272 0.74 -0.38 4.97
C ALA A 272 1.29 -0.52 3.54
N VAL A 273 2.40 0.18 3.23
CA VAL A 273 3.08 0.06 1.93
C VAL A 273 3.63 -1.35 1.75
N ARG A 274 4.17 -1.98 2.80
CA ARG A 274 4.63 -3.38 2.75
C ARG A 274 3.46 -4.33 2.45
N TRP A 275 2.34 -4.20 3.17
CA TRP A 275 1.16 -5.03 2.95
C TRP A 275 0.64 -4.90 1.52
N TYR A 276 0.59 -3.68 0.98
CA TYR A 276 0.23 -3.46 -0.41
C TYR A 276 1.24 -4.11 -1.37
N ALA A 277 2.53 -3.85 -1.17
CA ALA A 277 3.61 -4.36 -2.02
C ALA A 277 3.75 -5.89 -1.95
N GLU A 278 3.24 -6.55 -0.92
CA GLU A 278 3.21 -8.02 -0.79
C GLU A 278 1.88 -8.65 -1.24
N ARG A 279 0.93 -7.84 -1.76
CA ARG A 279 -0.44 -8.24 -2.16
C ARG A 279 -1.25 -8.85 -1.03
N ARG A 280 -1.13 -8.25 0.15
CA ARG A 280 -1.86 -8.68 1.34
C ARG A 280 -3.15 -7.93 1.54
N VAL A 281 -3.29 -6.74 0.96
CA VAL A 281 -4.44 -5.84 1.18
C VAL A 281 -5.50 -6.04 0.10
N PHE A 282 -6.72 -6.36 0.52
CA PHE A 282 -7.91 -6.46 -0.33
C PHE A 282 -8.94 -5.42 0.11
N LEU A 283 -9.55 -4.73 -0.85
CA LEU A 283 -10.69 -3.85 -0.58
C LEU A 283 -11.96 -4.67 -0.36
N ASN A 284 -12.68 -4.37 0.71
CA ASN A 284 -13.95 -5.00 1.04
C ASN A 284 -14.95 -3.93 1.49
N ASN A 285 -15.58 -3.30 0.51
CA ASN A 285 -16.44 -2.13 0.70
C ASN A 285 -15.65 -1.01 1.41
N ALA A 286 -16.13 -0.52 2.56
CA ALA A 286 -15.46 0.51 3.36
C ALA A 286 -14.32 -0.02 4.27
N LYS A 287 -14.02 -1.34 4.20
CA LYS A 287 -13.00 -2.00 5.02
C LYS A 287 -11.88 -2.58 4.15
N THR A 288 -10.83 -3.05 4.78
CA THR A 288 -9.82 -3.91 4.14
C THR A 288 -9.80 -5.29 4.78
N VAL A 289 -9.36 -6.28 4.00
CA VAL A 289 -8.88 -7.57 4.50
C VAL A 289 -7.37 -7.57 4.28
N VAL A 290 -6.59 -7.83 5.33
CA VAL A 290 -5.12 -7.92 5.26
C VAL A 290 -4.72 -9.36 5.55
N LEU A 291 -4.30 -10.09 4.51
CA LEU A 291 -3.90 -11.50 4.56
C LEU A 291 -2.37 -11.63 4.66
#